data_AF-A0A7S2VD21-F1
#
_entry.id   AF-A0A7S2VD21-F1
#
_cell.length_a   1.000
_cell.length_b   1.000
_cell.length_c   1.000
_cell.angle_alpha   90.00
_cell.angle_beta   90.00
_cell.angle_gamma   90.00
#
_symmetry.space_group_name_H-M   'P 1'
#
loop_
_entity.id
_entity.type
_entity.pdbx_description
1 polymer ?
#
loop_
_entity_poly.entity_id
_entity_poly.type
_entity_poly.pdbx_seq_one_letter_code
_entity_poly.pdbx_strand_id
1 'polypeptide(L)'
;MMSPTSTSNTINHGNPNIDVTLLRGLEPAMTVEEQEQLTAMLTSGDPNELARAAQIFHGIGTLLKEQGVVHVNQRSPEQQTQIRDSFQLTYRPKERLGFNNREERVAHEKKENERDQKSRAAALPLPVRMPRYEAIEAFDPDEGRQVEKKKLLGVVPTSLPGTGPTRTLKPSLNFVDDSWDGTLEAAFTKLTVQNQKPENKGQVVAKVISPLLLRRDSSGTMVQVQHEFKSSPGFDEIVSVAPEGYQTKLIHNATGSTPSDVTDSGVLLGEPRVLIARTHYDAAKLGLQRGDVVTHVNGQEFIGNTQDLHLLLKALNADSEVSRFELVVNAEPCVAQALKLRALASEL
;
A
#
# COMPACT_ATOMS: atom_id res chain seq x y z
N MET A 1 21.21 28.99 -48.08
CA MET A 1 20.45 27.78 -48.45
C MET A 1 21.20 26.59 -47.89
N MET A 2 20.80 26.08 -46.72
CA MET A 2 21.40 24.90 -46.09
C MET A 2 20.39 23.76 -46.22
N SER A 3 20.82 22.67 -46.85
CA SER A 3 20.02 21.48 -47.09
C SER A 3 19.84 20.69 -45.80
N PRO A 4 18.63 20.18 -45.48
CA PRO A 4 18.44 19.29 -44.35
C PRO A 4 19.07 17.93 -44.65
N THR A 5 20.01 17.51 -43.81
CA THR A 5 20.51 16.13 -43.75
C THR A 5 19.43 15.25 -43.14
N SER A 6 18.75 14.49 -44.00
CA SER A 6 17.85 13.41 -43.59
C SER A 6 18.67 12.26 -43.00
N THR A 7 18.63 12.10 -41.68
CA THR A 7 19.05 10.88 -41.00
C THR A 7 18.03 9.78 -41.29
N SER A 8 18.34 8.94 -42.28
CA SER A 8 17.59 7.72 -42.56
C SER A 8 17.73 6.75 -41.39
N ASN A 9 16.65 6.56 -40.62
CA ASN A 9 16.49 5.45 -39.69
C ASN A 9 16.49 4.14 -40.49
N THR A 10 17.64 3.47 -40.53
CA THR A 10 17.74 2.08 -41.00
C THR A 10 16.95 1.23 -40.01
N ILE A 11 15.74 0.83 -40.39
CA ILE A 11 14.98 -0.18 -39.67
C ILE A 11 15.74 -1.49 -39.87
N ASN A 12 16.65 -1.79 -38.93
CA ASN A 12 17.28 -3.10 -38.84
C ASN A 12 16.15 -4.12 -38.72
N HIS A 13 16.01 -4.98 -39.74
CA HIS A 13 15.24 -6.21 -39.61
C HIS A 13 15.94 -7.06 -38.55
N GLY A 14 15.52 -6.86 -37.29
CA GLY A 14 16.18 -7.36 -36.10
C GLY A 14 16.30 -8.87 -36.09
N ASN A 15 17.33 -9.37 -35.40
CA ASN A 15 17.38 -10.77 -35.02
C ASN A 15 16.02 -11.14 -34.40
N PRO A 16 15.31 -12.17 -34.89
CA PRO A 16 13.97 -12.52 -34.43
C PRO A 16 13.94 -12.97 -32.95
N ASN A 17 15.09 -13.02 -32.29
CA ASN A 17 15.26 -13.44 -30.90
C ASN A 17 15.34 -12.29 -29.90
N ILE A 18 15.32 -11.01 -30.33
CA ILE A 18 15.35 -9.87 -29.42
C ILE A 18 13.99 -9.18 -29.41
N ASP A 19 13.31 -9.24 -28.27
CA ASP A 19 12.07 -8.50 -28.05
C ASP A 19 12.39 -7.18 -27.35
N VAL A 20 12.55 -6.12 -28.15
CA VAL A 20 12.83 -4.77 -27.67
C VAL A 20 11.76 -4.24 -26.70
N THR A 21 10.53 -4.76 -26.74
CA THR A 21 9.46 -4.30 -25.83
C THR A 21 9.71 -4.76 -24.38
N LEU A 22 10.46 -5.85 -24.19
CA LEU A 22 10.84 -6.36 -22.88
C LEU A 22 12.01 -5.59 -22.26
N LEU A 23 12.86 -4.97 -23.08
CA LEU A 23 14.09 -4.29 -22.64
C LEU A 23 13.87 -2.82 -22.24
N ARG A 24 12.68 -2.26 -22.53
CA ARG A 24 12.16 -0.99 -22.00
C ARG A 24 13.11 0.22 -22.17
N GLY A 25 13.86 0.30 -23.27
CA GLY A 25 14.75 1.43 -23.53
C GLY A 25 16.19 1.24 -23.06
N LEU A 26 16.54 0.07 -22.50
CA LEU A 26 17.90 -0.26 -22.06
C LEU A 26 18.78 -0.82 -23.18
N GLU A 27 18.24 -1.00 -24.39
CA GLU A 27 18.92 -1.59 -25.54
C GLU A 27 20.24 -0.88 -25.89
N PRO A 28 20.33 0.47 -25.90
CA PRO A 28 21.59 1.17 -26.20
C PRO A 28 22.70 0.91 -25.18
N ALA A 29 22.31 0.49 -23.98
CA ALA A 29 23.21 0.16 -22.90
C ALA A 29 23.55 -1.34 -22.89
N MET A 30 23.22 -2.15 -23.89
CA MET A 30 23.51 -3.59 -23.87
C MET A 30 24.13 -4.05 -25.17
N THR A 31 25.07 -5.00 -25.11
CA THR A 31 25.53 -5.67 -26.33
C THR A 31 24.39 -6.49 -26.92
N VAL A 32 24.48 -6.84 -28.22
CA VAL A 32 23.44 -7.66 -28.87
C VAL A 32 23.30 -9.01 -28.19
N GLU A 33 24.41 -9.60 -27.73
CA GLU A 33 24.43 -10.87 -27.00
C GLU A 33 23.74 -10.76 -25.63
N GLU A 34 23.98 -9.66 -24.90
CA GLU A 34 23.32 -9.38 -23.62
C GLU A 34 21.79 -9.23 -23.81
N GLN A 35 21.37 -8.57 -24.89
CA GLN A 35 19.95 -8.40 -25.24
C GLN A 35 19.27 -9.73 -25.56
N GLU A 36 19.92 -10.60 -26.35
CA GLU A 36 19.42 -11.93 -26.67
C GLU A 36 19.29 -12.80 -25.41
N GLN A 37 20.31 -12.79 -24.55
CA GLN A 37 20.31 -13.57 -23.33
C GLN A 37 19.23 -13.10 -22.33
N LEU A 38 19.05 -11.79 -22.16
CA LEU A 38 17.97 -11.25 -21.32
C LEU A 38 16.58 -11.58 -21.88
N THR A 39 16.39 -11.44 -23.19
CA THR A 39 15.12 -11.82 -23.83
C THR A 39 14.82 -13.30 -23.60
N ALA A 40 15.81 -14.18 -23.77
CA ALA A 40 15.66 -15.61 -23.48
C ALA A 40 15.30 -15.87 -22.00
N MET A 41 15.96 -15.20 -21.05
CA MET A 41 15.65 -15.33 -19.62
C MET A 41 14.21 -14.88 -19.30
N LEU A 42 13.78 -13.74 -19.83
CA LEU A 42 12.46 -13.16 -19.59
C LEU A 42 11.32 -13.99 -20.19
N THR A 43 11.58 -14.64 -21.33
CA THR A 43 10.61 -15.48 -22.04
C THR A 43 10.62 -16.96 -21.58
N SER A 44 11.59 -17.36 -20.76
CA SER A 44 11.78 -18.76 -20.32
C SER A 44 10.63 -19.31 -19.47
N GLY A 45 9.93 -18.45 -18.74
CA GLY A 45 8.90 -18.85 -17.75
C GLY A 45 9.46 -19.44 -16.45
N ASP A 46 10.78 -19.55 -16.28
CA ASP A 46 11.41 -20.00 -15.03
C ASP A 46 11.54 -18.82 -14.05
N PRO A 47 10.96 -18.90 -12.83
CA PRO A 47 11.08 -17.84 -11.83
C PRO A 47 12.54 -17.52 -11.45
N ASN A 48 13.47 -18.47 -11.53
CA ASN A 48 14.88 -18.23 -11.20
C ASN A 48 15.58 -17.40 -12.28
N GLU A 49 15.32 -17.69 -13.56
CA GLU A 49 15.85 -16.91 -14.68
C GLU A 49 15.23 -15.51 -14.73
N LEU A 50 13.94 -15.37 -14.38
CA LEU A 50 13.29 -14.07 -14.21
C LEU A 50 13.95 -13.24 -13.09
N ALA A 51 14.23 -13.86 -11.95
CA ALA A 51 14.94 -13.19 -10.85
C ALA A 51 16.35 -12.76 -11.25
N ARG A 52 17.07 -13.59 -12.02
CA ARG A 52 18.39 -13.25 -12.56
C ARG A 52 18.31 -12.07 -13.54
N ALA A 53 17.35 -12.10 -14.48
CA ALA A 53 17.13 -11.01 -15.41
C ALA A 53 16.84 -9.68 -14.67
N ALA A 54 16.04 -9.71 -13.60
CA ALA A 54 15.78 -8.54 -12.77
C ALA A 54 17.04 -7.98 -12.09
N GLN A 55 17.94 -8.85 -11.61
CA GLN A 55 19.22 -8.43 -11.02
C GLN A 55 20.13 -7.78 -12.06
N ILE A 56 20.22 -8.35 -13.26
CA ILE A 56 20.99 -7.80 -14.38
C ILE A 56 20.45 -6.41 -14.75
N PHE A 57 19.13 -6.27 -14.89
CA PHE A 57 18.50 -4.97 -15.17
C PHE A 57 18.81 -3.94 -14.09
N HIS A 58 18.76 -4.34 -12.81
CA HIS A 58 19.09 -3.44 -11.71
C HIS A 58 20.56 -2.98 -11.77
N GLY A 59 21.49 -3.88 -12.07
CA GLY A 59 22.90 -3.56 -12.24
C GLY A 59 23.14 -2.56 -13.38
N ILE A 60 22.56 -2.83 -14.55
CA ILE A 60 22.66 -1.92 -15.71
C ILE A 60 22.02 -0.57 -15.42
N GLY A 61 20.83 -0.56 -14.79
CA GLY A 61 20.13 0.67 -14.42
C GLY A 61 20.91 1.52 -13.40
N THR A 62 21.60 0.88 -12.45
CA THR A 62 22.43 1.58 -11.46
C THR A 62 23.63 2.24 -12.14
N LEU A 63 24.30 1.52 -13.05
CA LEU A 63 25.42 2.07 -13.85
C LEU A 63 24.98 3.28 -14.69
N LEU A 64 23.80 3.20 -15.33
CA LEU A 64 23.24 4.32 -16.10
C LEU A 64 22.91 5.53 -15.21
N LYS A 65 22.41 5.30 -13.99
CA LYS A 65 22.09 6.37 -13.04
C LYS A 65 23.36 7.10 -12.57
N GLU A 66 24.43 6.36 -12.28
CA GLU A 66 25.67 6.94 -11.74
C GLU A 66 26.51 7.66 -12.81
N GLN A 67 26.47 7.21 -14.06
CA GLN A 67 27.41 7.66 -15.10
C GLN A 67 26.73 8.33 -16.31
N GLY A 68 25.40 8.35 -16.36
CA GLY A 68 24.64 8.84 -17.51
C GLY A 68 24.52 7.79 -18.62
N VAL A 69 24.21 8.23 -19.84
CA VAL A 69 24.01 7.33 -21.00
C VAL A 69 25.36 6.73 -21.42
N VAL A 70 25.70 5.57 -20.85
CA VAL A 70 26.92 4.84 -21.20
C VAL A 70 26.61 3.97 -22.42
N HIS A 71 27.06 4.41 -23.59
CA HIS A 71 27.14 3.52 -24.75
C HIS A 71 28.07 2.36 -24.38
N VAL A 72 27.79 1.13 -24.82
CA VAL A 72 28.59 -0.07 -24.48
C VAL A 72 30.11 0.15 -24.62
N ASN A 73 30.53 0.93 -25.62
CA ASN A 73 31.92 1.25 -25.93
C ASN A 73 32.62 2.17 -24.90
N GLN A 74 31.86 2.80 -24.01
CA GLN A 74 32.37 3.70 -22.97
C GLN A 74 32.52 3.02 -21.62
N ARG A 75 32.11 1.74 -21.50
CA ARG A 75 32.27 0.97 -20.27
C ARG A 75 33.74 0.69 -20.01
N SER A 76 34.17 0.84 -18.75
CA SER A 76 35.49 0.36 -18.34
C SER A 76 35.57 -1.17 -18.44
N PRO A 77 36.76 -1.75 -18.63
CA PRO A 77 36.92 -3.21 -18.65
C PRO A 77 36.36 -3.89 -17.40
N GLU A 78 36.52 -3.28 -16.22
CA GLU A 78 35.99 -3.79 -14.95
C GLU A 78 34.46 -3.85 -14.95
N GLN A 79 33.79 -2.86 -15.54
CA GLN A 79 32.33 -2.85 -15.64
C GLN A 79 31.81 -3.91 -16.62
N GLN A 80 32.50 -4.09 -17.75
CA GLN A 80 32.16 -5.16 -18.67
C GLN A 80 32.30 -6.53 -18.00
N THR A 81 33.35 -6.72 -17.18
CA THR A 81 33.50 -7.93 -16.38
C THR A 81 32.38 -8.09 -15.35
N GLN A 82 32.02 -7.04 -14.61
CA GLN A 82 30.92 -7.12 -13.62
C GLN A 82 29.57 -7.48 -14.25
N ILE A 83 29.22 -6.87 -15.40
CA ILE A 83 27.99 -7.20 -16.12
C ILE A 83 28.06 -8.64 -16.62
N ARG A 84 29.16 -9.03 -17.27
CA ARG A 84 29.36 -10.41 -17.75
C ARG A 84 29.27 -11.43 -16.62
N ASP A 85 29.83 -11.13 -15.46
CA ASP A 85 29.77 -11.97 -14.28
C ASP A 85 28.33 -12.10 -13.76
N SER A 86 27.51 -11.05 -13.85
CA SER A 86 26.08 -11.11 -13.51
C SER A 86 25.27 -12.05 -14.42
N PHE A 87 25.66 -12.17 -15.69
CA PHE A 87 25.11 -13.16 -16.62
C PHE A 87 25.62 -14.58 -16.35
N GLN A 88 26.85 -14.73 -15.85
CA GLN A 88 27.47 -16.02 -15.53
C GLN A 88 27.19 -16.53 -14.11
N LEU A 89 26.58 -15.70 -13.26
CA LEU A 89 26.05 -16.07 -11.96
C LEU A 89 24.88 -17.06 -12.13
N THR A 90 25.23 -18.30 -12.48
CA THR A 90 24.53 -19.49 -11.97
C THR A 90 24.24 -19.20 -10.51
N TYR A 91 22.98 -19.37 -10.09
CA TYR A 91 22.53 -19.11 -8.73
C TYR A 91 23.59 -19.72 -7.81
N ARG A 92 24.54 -18.92 -7.30
CA ARG A 92 25.50 -19.43 -6.34
C ARG A 92 24.65 -19.46 -5.11
N PRO A 93 24.16 -20.64 -4.65
CA PRO A 93 23.47 -20.69 -3.38
C PRO A 93 24.38 -19.99 -2.40
N LYS A 94 23.92 -18.85 -1.81
CA LYS A 94 24.71 -17.93 -0.97
C LYS A 94 25.84 -18.74 -0.36
N GLU A 95 27.05 -18.64 -0.93
CA GLU A 95 28.14 -19.52 -0.54
C GLU A 95 28.28 -19.27 0.94
N ARG A 96 27.96 -20.29 1.76
CA ARG A 96 28.08 -20.16 3.20
C ARG A 96 29.54 -19.85 3.40
N LEU A 97 29.84 -18.59 3.73
CA LEU A 97 31.18 -18.15 4.09
C LEU A 97 31.71 -19.24 5.03
N GLY A 98 32.83 -19.84 4.63
CA GLY A 98 33.43 -20.96 5.34
C GLY A 98 33.98 -20.48 6.67
N PHE A 99 33.09 -20.20 7.62
CA PHE A 99 33.45 -19.84 8.97
C PHE A 99 34.05 -21.08 9.63
N ASN A 100 35.30 -20.97 10.08
CA ASN A 100 36.03 -22.08 10.67
C ASN A 100 35.53 -22.42 12.10
N ASN A 101 34.77 -21.51 12.71
CA ASN A 101 34.16 -21.69 14.02
C ASN A 101 32.72 -21.12 14.05
N ARG A 102 31.96 -21.53 15.06
CA ARG A 102 30.55 -21.13 15.22
C ARG A 102 30.44 -19.65 15.60
N GLU A 103 31.40 -19.15 16.37
CA GLU A 103 31.44 -17.79 16.89
C GLU A 103 31.54 -16.76 15.77
N GLU A 104 32.41 -16.96 14.77
CA GLU A 104 32.55 -16.06 13.61
C GLU A 104 31.28 -16.03 12.76
N ARG A 105 30.63 -17.18 12.56
CA ARG A 105 29.36 -17.25 11.83
C ARG A 105 28.28 -16.42 12.51
N VAL A 106 28.13 -16.57 13.83
CA VAL A 106 27.14 -15.82 14.62
C VAL A 106 27.48 -14.33 14.64
N ALA A 107 28.75 -13.97 14.74
CA ALA A 107 29.18 -12.57 14.70
C ALA A 107 28.90 -11.91 13.33
N HIS A 108 29.15 -12.63 12.23
CA HIS A 108 28.86 -12.14 10.88
C HIS A 108 27.36 -12.00 10.64
N GLU A 109 26.57 -13.01 11.00
CA GLU A 109 25.11 -12.97 10.88
C GLU A 109 24.51 -11.85 11.72
N LYS A 110 25.03 -11.62 12.94
CA LYS A 110 24.64 -10.48 13.77
C LYS A 110 24.98 -9.14 13.10
N LYS A 111 26.18 -9.01 12.51
CA LYS A 111 26.60 -7.80 11.81
C LYS A 111 25.78 -7.54 10.53
N GLU A 112 25.44 -8.58 9.77
CA GLU A 112 24.56 -8.50 8.58
C GLU A 112 23.14 -8.09 9.02
N ASN A 113 22.58 -8.74 10.05
CA ASN A 113 21.29 -8.37 10.62
C ASN A 113 21.28 -6.94 11.18
N GLU A 114 22.34 -6.48 11.84
CA GLU A 114 22.47 -5.10 12.31
C GLU A 114 22.58 -4.12 11.14
N ARG A 115 23.30 -4.47 10.07
CA ARG A 115 23.39 -3.65 8.85
C ARG A 115 22.03 -3.57 8.16
N ASP A 116 21.32 -4.67 8.05
CA ASP A 116 19.97 -4.75 7.48
C ASP A 116 18.94 -4.04 8.36
N GLN A 117 19.07 -4.14 9.68
CA GLN A 117 18.23 -3.41 10.61
C GLN A 117 18.53 -1.91 10.54
N LYS A 118 19.79 -1.50 10.40
CA LYS A 118 20.19 -0.10 10.23
C LYS A 118 19.76 0.45 8.87
N SER A 119 19.87 -0.32 7.80
CA SER A 119 19.37 0.09 6.47
C SER A 119 17.84 0.17 6.44
N ARG A 120 17.14 -0.74 7.12
CA ARG A 120 15.69 -0.67 7.32
C ARG A 120 15.25 0.46 8.23
N ALA A 121 16.05 0.82 9.24
CA ALA A 121 15.79 1.95 10.11
C ALA A 121 16.09 3.29 9.44
N ALA A 122 17.08 3.32 8.53
CA ALA A 122 17.37 4.47 7.68
C ALA A 122 16.33 4.64 6.55
N ALA A 123 15.75 3.53 6.08
CA ALA A 123 14.61 3.59 5.18
C ALA A 123 13.42 4.20 5.92
N LEU A 124 13.03 5.40 5.52
CA LEU A 124 11.91 6.10 6.12
C LEU A 124 10.68 5.18 6.22
N PRO A 125 10.00 5.14 7.38
CA PRO A 125 8.85 4.29 7.56
C PRO A 125 7.79 4.57 6.50
N LEU A 126 7.20 3.49 5.99
CA LEU A 126 5.99 3.58 5.20
C LEU A 126 4.85 4.08 6.08
N PRO A 127 3.89 4.86 5.53
CA PRO A 127 2.61 5.07 6.17
C PRO A 127 2.04 3.72 6.61
N VAL A 128 1.50 3.65 7.82
CA VAL A 128 0.92 2.40 8.36
C VAL A 128 -0.24 1.92 7.47
N ARG A 129 -0.91 2.88 6.83
CA ARG A 129 -2.09 2.68 5.98
C ARG A 129 -1.75 3.08 4.55
N MET A 130 -1.24 2.15 3.76
CA MET A 130 -1.01 2.36 2.33
C MET A 130 -2.34 2.46 1.58
N PRO A 131 -2.46 3.35 0.57
CA PRO A 131 -3.64 3.42 -0.29
C PRO A 131 -3.87 2.08 -0.99
N ARG A 132 -5.12 1.64 -1.07
CA ARG A 132 -5.51 0.40 -1.77
C ARG A 132 -6.77 0.64 -2.58
N TYR A 133 -6.86 -0.05 -3.71
CA TYR A 133 -8.02 -0.04 -4.59
C TYR A 133 -8.54 -1.48 -4.66
N GLU A 134 -9.82 -1.66 -4.34
CA GLU A 134 -10.46 -2.98 -4.34
C GLU A 134 -11.83 -2.91 -5.01
N ALA A 135 -12.07 -3.81 -5.96
CA ALA A 135 -13.38 -4.00 -6.57
C ALA A 135 -14.13 -5.13 -5.86
N ILE A 136 -15.25 -4.81 -5.21
CA ILE A 136 -16.03 -5.74 -4.40
C ILE A 136 -17.37 -5.99 -5.08
N GLU A 137 -17.86 -7.22 -5.02
CA GLU A 137 -19.22 -7.55 -5.46
C GLU A 137 -20.25 -6.74 -4.66
N ALA A 138 -21.27 -6.25 -5.37
CA ALA A 138 -22.38 -5.53 -4.76
C ALA A 138 -23.02 -6.36 -3.65
N PHE A 139 -23.14 -5.76 -2.47
CA PHE A 139 -23.75 -6.39 -1.30
C PHE A 139 -24.71 -5.41 -0.63
N ASP A 140 -25.75 -5.95 -0.01
CA ASP A 140 -26.61 -5.16 0.85
C ASP A 140 -25.94 -5.06 2.23
N PRO A 141 -25.55 -3.84 2.68
CA PRO A 141 -24.86 -3.67 3.95
C PRO A 141 -25.72 -4.05 5.18
N ASP A 142 -27.04 -4.25 5.02
CA ASP A 142 -27.91 -4.76 6.08
C ASP A 142 -28.02 -6.29 6.12
N GLU A 143 -27.61 -7.01 5.07
CA GLU A 143 -27.76 -8.46 4.97
C GLU A 143 -27.02 -9.19 6.10
N GLY A 144 -25.79 -8.75 6.40
CA GLY A 144 -24.99 -9.30 7.50
C GLY A 144 -25.66 -9.17 8.87
N ARG A 145 -26.38 -8.07 9.12
CA ARG A 145 -27.07 -7.83 10.39
C ARG A 145 -28.28 -8.74 10.58
N GLN A 146 -29.01 -9.01 9.50
CA GLN A 146 -30.16 -9.91 9.56
C GLN A 146 -29.75 -11.34 9.92
N VAL A 147 -28.61 -11.80 9.39
CA VAL A 147 -28.06 -13.12 9.71
C VAL A 147 -27.68 -13.22 11.19
N GLU A 148 -27.02 -12.20 11.74
CA GLU A 148 -26.63 -12.16 13.15
C GLU A 148 -27.85 -12.09 14.09
N LYS A 149 -28.87 -11.30 13.74
CA LYS A 149 -30.13 -11.23 14.50
C LYS A 149 -30.90 -12.55 14.48
N LYS A 150 -30.98 -13.24 13.33
CA LYS A 150 -31.60 -14.57 13.24
C LYS A 150 -30.86 -15.60 14.08
N LYS A 151 -29.53 -15.54 14.12
CA LYS A 151 -28.69 -16.40 14.97
C LYS A 151 -28.95 -16.18 16.46
N LEU A 152 -29.12 -14.92 16.88
CA LEU A 152 -29.44 -14.57 18.27
C LEU A 152 -30.86 -15.03 18.68
N LEU A 153 -31.81 -15.03 17.76
CA LEU A 153 -33.17 -15.50 18.00
C LEU A 153 -33.31 -17.04 18.07
N GLY A 154 -32.20 -17.78 17.98
CA GLY A 154 -32.22 -19.25 18.05
C GLY A 154 -32.93 -19.93 16.87
N VAL A 155 -33.27 -19.18 15.82
CA VAL A 155 -33.83 -19.72 14.58
C VAL A 155 -32.67 -20.30 13.78
N VAL A 156 -32.22 -21.49 14.20
CA VAL A 156 -31.27 -22.27 13.41
C VAL A 156 -32.01 -22.70 12.15
N PRO A 157 -31.62 -22.25 10.95
CA PRO A 157 -32.20 -22.82 9.74
C PRO A 157 -31.85 -24.30 9.73
N THR A 158 -32.86 -25.16 9.88
CA THR A 158 -32.75 -26.61 9.77
C THR A 158 -32.41 -26.96 8.32
N SER A 159 -31.16 -26.71 7.92
CA SER A 159 -30.64 -27.19 6.64
C SER A 159 -30.49 -28.70 6.73
N LEU A 160 -31.20 -29.41 5.85
CA LEU A 160 -31.12 -30.86 5.73
C LEU A 160 -29.66 -31.33 5.57
N PRO A 161 -29.22 -32.38 6.29
CA PRO A 161 -27.87 -32.91 6.15
C PRO A 161 -27.72 -33.56 4.78
N GLY A 162 -26.79 -33.08 3.94
CA GLY A 162 -26.35 -33.79 2.73
C GLY A 162 -26.33 -32.97 1.43
N THR A 163 -26.94 -31.80 1.39
CA THR A 163 -26.83 -30.86 0.26
C THR A 163 -26.43 -29.50 0.83
N GLY A 164 -25.16 -29.38 1.23
CA GLY A 164 -24.62 -28.11 1.68
C GLY A 164 -24.65 -27.13 0.52
N PRO A 165 -25.50 -26.08 0.51
CA PRO A 165 -25.34 -25.02 -0.46
C PRO A 165 -23.92 -24.50 -0.26
N THR A 166 -23.13 -24.46 -1.34
CA THR A 166 -21.92 -23.65 -1.40
C THR A 166 -22.37 -22.23 -1.10
N ARG A 167 -22.33 -21.86 0.18
CA ARG A 167 -22.62 -20.51 0.64
C ARG A 167 -21.53 -19.65 0.05
N THR A 168 -21.81 -19.06 -1.11
CA THR A 168 -21.14 -17.87 -1.58
C THR A 168 -21.53 -16.77 -0.59
N LEU A 169 -20.85 -16.76 0.55
CA LEU A 169 -20.99 -15.69 1.52
C LEU A 169 -20.50 -14.45 0.81
N LYS A 170 -21.44 -13.55 0.50
CA LYS A 170 -21.09 -12.26 -0.06
C LYS A 170 -20.14 -11.55 0.91
N PRO A 171 -19.14 -10.83 0.40
CA PRO A 171 -18.30 -10.00 1.26
C PRO A 171 -19.21 -9.04 2.04
N SER A 172 -19.05 -8.98 3.35
CA SER A 172 -19.74 -8.01 4.20
C SER A 172 -18.72 -7.15 4.93
N LEU A 173 -19.01 -5.85 4.97
CA LEU A 173 -18.23 -4.84 5.68
C LEU A 173 -19.14 -4.13 6.67
N ASN A 174 -18.60 -3.86 7.86
CA ASN A 174 -19.22 -2.93 8.80
C ASN A 174 -18.37 -1.67 8.88
N PHE A 175 -19.03 -0.54 9.03
CA PHE A 175 -18.41 0.78 9.04
C PHE A 175 -18.63 1.49 10.38
N VAL A 176 -17.72 2.39 10.74
CA VAL A 176 -17.83 3.26 11.92
C VAL A 176 -17.36 4.66 11.56
N ASP A 177 -18.04 5.67 12.09
CA ASP A 177 -17.60 7.06 11.96
C ASP A 177 -16.36 7.34 12.78
N ASP A 178 -15.49 8.17 12.23
CA ASP A 178 -14.35 8.74 12.93
C ASP A 178 -14.15 10.19 12.48
N SER A 179 -13.35 10.94 13.24
CA SER A 179 -12.98 12.31 12.91
C SER A 179 -11.52 12.38 12.49
N TRP A 180 -11.24 13.08 11.40
CA TRP A 180 -9.88 13.31 10.92
C TRP A 180 -9.45 14.76 11.13
N ASP A 181 -8.27 14.96 11.68
CA ASP A 181 -7.73 16.28 12.00
C ASP A 181 -6.82 16.87 10.90
N GLY A 182 -6.68 16.18 9.76
CA GLY A 182 -5.85 16.63 8.64
C GLY A 182 -4.33 16.48 8.87
N THR A 183 -3.90 15.89 9.98
CA THR A 183 -2.46 15.86 10.33
C THR A 183 -1.70 14.81 9.53
N LEU A 184 -0.40 15.07 9.30
CA LEU A 184 0.51 14.07 8.73
C LEU A 184 0.64 12.83 9.64
N GLU A 185 0.56 13.04 10.96
CA GLU A 185 0.59 11.96 11.97
C GLU A 185 -0.51 10.92 11.74
N ALA A 186 -1.69 11.34 11.25
CA ALA A 186 -2.78 10.44 10.92
C ALA A 186 -2.35 9.37 9.90
N ALA A 187 -1.47 9.68 8.94
CA ALA A 187 -0.98 8.72 7.95
C ALA A 187 -0.17 7.57 8.59
N PHE A 188 0.45 7.83 9.73
CA PHE A 188 1.28 6.86 10.48
C PHE A 188 0.57 6.28 11.70
N THR A 189 -0.66 6.73 11.98
CA THR A 189 -1.43 6.25 13.14
C THR A 189 -2.12 4.95 12.79
N LYS A 190 -1.95 3.93 13.64
CA LYS A 190 -2.70 2.68 13.52
C LYS A 190 -4.08 2.86 14.15
N LEU A 191 -5.12 2.77 13.34
CA LEU A 191 -6.50 2.78 13.82
C LEU A 191 -6.89 1.37 14.25
N THR A 192 -7.19 1.21 15.54
CA THR A 192 -7.73 -0.02 16.07
C THR A 192 -9.17 0.24 16.50
N VAL A 193 -10.11 -0.23 15.70
CA VAL A 193 -11.51 -0.32 16.14
C VAL A 193 -11.57 -1.43 17.20
N GLN A 194 -12.31 -1.27 18.28
CA GLN A 194 -12.59 -2.35 19.23
C GLN A 194 -14.09 -2.51 19.43
N ASN A 195 -14.56 -3.76 19.39
CA ASN A 195 -15.96 -4.05 19.69
C ASN A 195 -16.04 -4.19 21.21
N GLN A 196 -16.68 -3.23 21.89
CA GLN A 196 -16.89 -3.37 23.33
C GLN A 196 -17.91 -4.47 23.58
N LYS A 197 -17.55 -5.45 24.41
CA LYS A 197 -18.53 -6.40 24.93
C LYS A 197 -19.56 -5.63 25.77
N PRO A 198 -20.86 -5.94 25.65
CA PRO A 198 -21.91 -5.20 26.33
C PRO A 198 -21.81 -5.20 27.87
N GLU A 199 -21.02 -6.11 28.45
CA GLU A 199 -20.83 -6.27 29.90
C GLU A 199 -19.86 -5.26 30.52
N ASN A 200 -19.00 -4.60 29.74
CA ASN A 200 -17.94 -3.71 30.24
C ASN A 200 -18.22 -2.23 29.95
N LYS A 201 -19.38 -1.71 30.35
CA LYS A 201 -19.76 -0.29 30.15
C LYS A 201 -19.06 0.72 31.09
N GLY A 202 -18.07 0.30 31.88
CA GLY A 202 -17.61 1.08 33.05
C GLY A 202 -16.15 1.49 33.14
N GLN A 203 -15.25 1.06 32.24
CA GLN A 203 -13.83 1.32 32.46
C GLN A 203 -13.02 1.39 31.17
N VAL A 204 -12.72 2.60 30.69
CA VAL A 204 -11.61 2.80 29.75
C VAL A 204 -10.91 4.12 30.07
N VAL A 205 -9.77 4.02 30.76
CA VAL A 205 -8.71 5.03 30.73
C VAL A 205 -7.72 4.57 29.65
N ALA A 206 -7.68 5.28 28.53
CA ALA A 206 -6.60 5.16 27.55
C ALA A 206 -6.20 6.57 27.11
N LYS A 207 -4.88 6.82 27.13
CA LYS A 207 -4.24 8.13 27.06
C LYS A 207 -4.59 8.90 25.79
N VAL A 208 -5.10 10.11 26.04
CA VAL A 208 -5.12 11.35 25.26
C VAL A 208 -4.12 11.39 24.09
N ILE A 209 -4.63 11.39 22.86
CA ILE A 209 -4.78 12.61 22.05
C ILE A 209 -6.16 12.50 21.38
N SER A 210 -7.04 13.44 21.69
CA SER A 210 -8.49 13.47 21.36
C SER A 210 -9.41 12.60 22.24
N PRO A 211 -10.51 13.19 22.77
CA PRO A 211 -11.40 12.51 23.71
C PRO A 211 -12.14 11.38 23.01
N LEU A 212 -12.11 10.20 23.63
CA LEU A 212 -12.91 9.01 23.35
C LEU A 212 -14.25 9.33 22.66
N LEU A 213 -14.32 9.22 21.34
CA LEU A 213 -15.58 9.24 20.61
C LEU A 213 -16.26 7.88 20.79
N LEU A 214 -17.02 7.75 21.88
CA LEU A 214 -17.99 6.68 22.03
C LEU A 214 -19.17 6.98 21.11
N ARG A 215 -19.20 6.37 19.92
CA ARG A 215 -20.39 6.40 19.05
C ARG A 215 -21.14 5.08 19.15
N ARG A 216 -22.47 5.18 19.28
CA ARG A 216 -23.35 4.04 19.04
C ARG A 216 -23.36 3.78 17.55
N ASP A 217 -23.05 2.57 17.15
CA ASP A 217 -23.38 2.15 15.80
C ASP A 217 -24.92 2.07 15.64
N SER A 218 -25.38 1.88 14.41
CA SER A 218 -26.81 1.74 14.11
C SER A 218 -27.45 0.46 14.68
N SER A 219 -26.68 -0.39 15.39
CA SER A 219 -27.19 -1.53 16.17
C SER A 219 -27.36 -1.24 17.66
N GLY A 220 -26.98 -0.04 18.11
CA GLY A 220 -26.96 0.34 19.53
C GLY A 220 -25.76 -0.21 20.30
N THR A 221 -24.81 -0.84 19.61
CA THR A 221 -23.54 -1.32 20.18
C THR A 221 -22.57 -0.14 20.26
N MET A 222 -21.94 0.03 21.42
CA MET A 222 -20.89 1.04 21.59
C MET A 222 -19.64 0.55 20.89
N VAL A 223 -19.22 1.25 19.84
CA VAL A 223 -17.95 1.00 19.17
C VAL A 223 -16.98 2.10 19.61
N GLN A 224 -15.78 1.68 20.00
CA GLN A 224 -14.73 2.61 20.38
C GLN A 224 -13.62 2.53 19.33
N VAL A 225 -13.29 3.68 18.75
CA VAL A 225 -12.10 3.85 17.91
C VAL A 225 -10.95 4.23 18.83
N GLN A 226 -9.86 3.46 18.79
CA GLN A 226 -8.62 3.76 19.50
C GLN A 226 -7.53 4.09 18.50
N HIS A 227 -6.88 5.23 18.70
CA HIS A 227 -5.71 5.66 17.96
C HIS A 227 -4.49 5.13 18.70
N GLU A 228 -3.87 4.05 18.20
CA GLU A 228 -2.63 3.54 18.76
C GLU A 228 -1.47 4.12 17.95
N PHE A 229 -0.78 5.08 18.56
CA PHE A 229 0.43 5.66 18.00
C PHE A 229 1.57 4.68 18.18
N LYS A 230 2.08 4.15 17.07
CA LYS A 230 3.37 3.47 17.03
C LYS A 230 4.25 4.26 16.09
N SER A 231 4.98 5.22 16.66
CA SER A 231 6.07 5.87 15.94
C SER A 231 7.08 4.78 15.57
N SER A 232 7.22 4.52 14.29
CA SER A 232 8.25 3.66 13.75
C SER A 232 9.64 4.30 14.02
N PRO A 233 10.68 3.49 14.25
CA PRO A 233 12.05 4.00 14.30
C PRO A 233 12.37 4.81 13.03
N GLY A 234 12.96 6.00 13.18
CA GLY A 234 13.26 6.91 12.06
C GLY A 234 12.14 7.89 11.70
N PHE A 235 10.97 7.81 12.35
CA PHE A 235 9.87 8.76 12.10
C PHE A 235 10.22 10.20 12.50
N ASP A 236 10.89 10.39 13.64
CA ASP A 236 11.35 11.70 14.11
C ASP A 236 12.28 12.41 13.09
N GLU A 237 13.00 11.64 12.27
CA GLU A 237 13.93 12.14 11.25
C GLU A 237 13.20 12.62 9.99
N ILE A 238 12.03 12.04 9.65
CA ILE A 238 11.15 12.59 8.60
C ILE A 238 10.63 13.96 9.03
N VAL A 239 10.22 14.03 10.29
CA VAL A 239 9.51 15.19 10.79
C VAL A 239 10.44 16.37 11.02
N SER A 240 11.72 16.12 11.33
CA SER A 240 12.74 17.17 11.38
C SER A 240 13.09 17.75 10.01
N VAL A 241 12.89 16.99 8.92
CA VAL A 241 13.12 17.45 7.53
C VAL A 241 11.92 18.23 6.98
N ALA A 242 10.71 18.01 7.53
CA ALA A 242 9.56 18.84 7.19
C ALA A 242 9.77 20.26 7.74
N PRO A 243 9.70 21.32 6.89
CA PRO A 243 10.07 22.69 7.27
C PRO A 243 9.27 23.29 8.45
N GLU A 244 8.19 22.64 8.89
CA GLU A 244 7.30 23.08 9.97
C GLU A 244 7.02 22.00 11.04
N GLY A 245 7.70 20.86 11.00
CA GLY A 245 7.57 19.80 12.03
C GLY A 245 6.22 19.08 12.09
N TYR A 246 5.96 18.43 13.25
CA TYR A 246 4.83 17.53 13.54
C TYR A 246 3.44 18.16 13.36
N GLN A 247 3.33 19.46 13.61
CA GLN A 247 2.05 20.16 13.70
C GLN A 247 1.55 20.71 12.37
N THR A 248 2.15 20.31 11.24
CA THR A 248 1.62 20.63 9.92
C THR A 248 0.29 19.93 9.71
N LYS A 249 -0.79 20.60 10.13
CA LYS A 249 -2.11 20.34 9.58
C LYS A 249 -1.95 20.51 8.07
N LEU A 250 -2.25 19.46 7.29
CA LEU A 250 -2.55 19.68 5.89
C LEU A 250 -3.85 20.47 5.88
N ILE A 251 -3.74 21.79 5.90
CA ILE A 251 -4.85 22.67 5.57
C ILE A 251 -5.02 22.53 4.05
N HIS A 252 -5.75 21.49 3.64
CA HIS A 252 -6.23 21.39 2.27
C HIS A 252 -7.42 22.33 2.08
N ASN A 253 -7.13 23.64 2.08
CA ASN A 253 -8.03 24.63 1.49
C ASN A 253 -7.89 24.57 -0.05
N ALA A 254 -8.24 23.44 -0.66
CA ALA A 254 -8.34 23.32 -2.11
C ALA A 254 -9.80 23.48 -2.60
N THR A 255 -10.79 23.32 -1.72
CA THR A 255 -12.22 23.35 -2.07
C THR A 255 -13.01 24.40 -1.30
N GLY A 256 -12.46 25.61 -1.10
CA GLY A 256 -13.25 26.83 -0.82
C GLY A 256 -14.25 26.78 0.34
N SER A 257 -14.18 25.81 1.25
CA SER A 257 -15.03 25.75 2.43
C SER A 257 -14.59 26.86 3.37
N THR A 258 -15.46 27.86 3.54
CA THR A 258 -15.20 28.97 4.44
C THR A 258 -15.06 28.43 5.86
N PRO A 259 -14.04 28.88 6.63
CA PRO A 259 -13.78 28.44 8.00
C PRO A 259 -14.80 29.04 8.97
N SER A 260 -16.08 28.70 8.79
CA SER A 260 -17.22 29.33 9.45
C SER A 260 -17.58 28.67 10.78
N ASP A 261 -17.10 27.44 11.04
CA ASP A 261 -17.41 26.67 12.25
C ASP A 261 -16.19 26.56 13.19
N VAL A 262 -15.49 27.67 13.40
CA VAL A 262 -14.63 27.79 14.59
C VAL A 262 -15.57 27.99 15.78
N THR A 263 -15.86 26.91 16.50
CA THR A 263 -16.50 27.04 17.82
C THR A 263 -15.58 27.85 18.74
N ASP A 264 -16.15 28.73 19.59
CA ASP A 264 -15.42 29.56 20.57
C ASP A 264 -14.45 28.77 21.47
N SER A 265 -14.58 27.45 21.50
CA SER A 265 -13.72 26.52 22.23
C SER A 265 -12.38 26.22 21.55
N GLY A 266 -12.13 26.69 20.32
CA GLY A 266 -10.90 26.42 19.58
C GLY A 266 -10.67 24.95 19.21
N VAL A 267 -11.68 24.09 19.42
CA VAL A 267 -11.65 22.68 19.04
C VAL A 267 -12.06 22.62 17.56
N LEU A 268 -11.10 22.35 16.68
CA LEU A 268 -11.42 22.05 15.29
C LEU A 268 -12.23 20.76 15.26
N LEU A 269 -13.46 20.85 14.77
CA LEU A 269 -14.25 19.68 14.41
C LEU A 269 -13.53 19.03 13.24
N GLY A 270 -12.90 17.88 13.47
CA GLY A 270 -12.25 17.12 12.42
C GLY A 270 -13.24 16.78 11.30
N GLU A 271 -12.72 16.64 10.08
CA GLU A 271 -13.53 16.21 8.94
C GLU A 271 -14.09 14.81 9.21
N PRO A 272 -15.37 14.56 8.91
CA PRO A 272 -15.97 13.25 9.09
C PRO A 272 -15.30 12.26 8.13
N ARG A 273 -14.90 11.11 8.67
CA ARG A 273 -14.42 9.99 7.87
C ARG A 273 -15.09 8.70 8.30
N VAL A 274 -15.05 7.71 7.41
CA VAL A 274 -15.65 6.40 7.65
C VAL A 274 -14.58 5.33 7.64
N LEU A 275 -14.51 4.56 8.73
CA LEU A 275 -13.56 3.46 8.90
C LEU A 275 -14.24 2.11 8.70
N ILE A 276 -13.48 1.12 8.23
CA ILE A 276 -13.91 -0.27 8.24
C ILE A 276 -13.78 -0.82 9.66
N ALA A 277 -14.92 -1.02 10.32
CA ALA A 277 -15.02 -1.57 11.67
C ALA A 277 -14.81 -3.08 11.72
N ARG A 278 -15.30 -3.80 10.71
CA ARG A 278 -15.21 -5.26 10.59
C ARG A 278 -15.15 -5.66 9.13
N THR A 279 -14.26 -6.60 8.81
CA THR A 279 -14.17 -7.24 7.50
C THR A 279 -14.61 -8.70 7.61
N HIS A 280 -15.43 -9.16 6.67
CA HIS A 280 -15.65 -10.59 6.47
C HIS A 280 -14.45 -11.24 5.77
N TYR A 281 -14.36 -12.57 5.80
CA TYR A 281 -13.26 -13.33 5.22
C TYR A 281 -13.01 -13.01 3.74
N ASP A 282 -14.06 -12.82 2.96
CA ASP A 282 -13.95 -12.57 1.52
C ASP A 282 -13.41 -11.16 1.23
N ALA A 283 -13.87 -10.15 1.97
CA ALA A 283 -13.29 -8.81 1.89
C ALA A 283 -11.84 -8.77 2.40
N ALA A 284 -11.52 -9.55 3.43
CA ALA A 284 -10.15 -9.66 3.95
C ALA A 284 -9.19 -10.35 2.97
N LYS A 285 -9.68 -11.31 2.16
CA LYS A 285 -8.90 -11.93 1.06
C LYS A 285 -8.54 -10.93 -0.02
N LEU A 286 -9.40 -9.94 -0.25
CA LEU A 286 -9.12 -8.79 -1.12
C LEU A 286 -8.16 -7.79 -0.43
N GLY A 287 -7.63 -8.10 0.76
CA GLY A 287 -6.67 -7.22 1.41
C GLY A 287 -7.29 -6.04 2.16
N LEU A 288 -8.62 -5.92 2.25
CA LEU A 288 -9.26 -4.93 3.11
C LEU A 288 -9.08 -5.30 4.58
N GLN A 289 -8.77 -4.31 5.40
CA GLN A 289 -8.44 -4.49 6.80
C GLN A 289 -9.32 -3.63 7.69
N ARG A 290 -9.44 -4.07 8.94
CA ARG A 290 -10.05 -3.28 10.00
C ARG A 290 -9.21 -2.03 10.26
N GLY A 291 -9.87 -0.87 10.33
CA GLY A 291 -9.24 0.43 10.52
C GLY A 291 -8.84 1.13 9.23
N ASP A 292 -9.04 0.51 8.07
CA ASP A 292 -8.92 1.19 6.77
C ASP A 292 -9.98 2.30 6.65
N VAL A 293 -9.60 3.42 6.05
CA VAL A 293 -10.49 4.58 5.82
C VAL A 293 -11.07 4.48 4.42
N VAL A 294 -12.38 4.59 4.27
CA VAL A 294 -13.00 4.72 2.96
C VAL A 294 -12.82 6.14 2.47
N THR A 295 -12.15 6.31 1.32
CA THR A 295 -11.83 7.63 0.75
C THR A 295 -12.52 7.87 -0.57
N HIS A 296 -12.70 6.84 -1.40
CA HIS A 296 -13.44 6.94 -2.65
C HIS A 296 -14.36 5.73 -2.85
N VAL A 297 -15.47 5.95 -3.55
CA VAL A 297 -16.42 4.93 -3.98
C VAL A 297 -16.70 5.15 -5.47
N ASN A 298 -16.50 4.12 -6.30
CA ASN A 298 -16.65 4.18 -7.77
C ASN A 298 -15.89 5.35 -8.41
N GLY A 299 -14.65 5.56 -7.97
CA GLY A 299 -13.78 6.64 -8.46
C GLY A 299 -14.14 8.05 -7.99
N GLN A 300 -15.23 8.23 -7.23
CA GLN A 300 -15.63 9.52 -6.66
C GLN A 300 -15.17 9.63 -5.21
N GLU A 301 -14.63 10.79 -4.84
CA GLU A 301 -14.28 11.11 -3.46
C GLU A 301 -15.52 11.02 -2.57
N PHE A 302 -15.39 10.30 -1.46
CA PHE A 302 -16.47 10.12 -0.49
C PHE A 302 -16.24 11.02 0.72
N ILE A 303 -17.12 12.01 0.88
CA ILE A 303 -17.16 12.92 2.03
C ILE A 303 -18.51 12.73 2.70
N GLY A 304 -18.52 12.14 3.89
CA GLY A 304 -19.76 11.83 4.61
C GLY A 304 -19.53 10.97 5.84
N ASN A 305 -20.63 10.59 6.47
CA ASN A 305 -20.64 9.66 7.59
C ASN A 305 -21.05 8.25 7.13
N THR A 306 -21.10 7.31 8.09
CA THR A 306 -21.44 5.91 7.87
C THR A 306 -22.85 5.74 7.32
N GLN A 307 -23.80 6.59 7.72
CA GLN A 307 -25.16 6.56 7.20
C GLN A 307 -25.19 6.96 5.72
N ASP A 308 -24.44 7.99 5.34
CA ASP A 308 -24.33 8.43 3.95
C ASP A 308 -23.71 7.34 3.08
N LEU A 309 -22.63 6.70 3.57
CA LEU A 309 -21.99 5.57 2.89
C LEU A 309 -22.97 4.39 2.74
N HIS A 310 -23.74 4.09 3.78
CA HIS A 310 -24.72 3.01 3.77
C HIS A 310 -25.83 3.23 2.74
N LEU A 311 -26.32 4.48 2.64
CA LEU A 311 -27.31 4.87 1.63
C LEU A 311 -26.73 4.78 0.22
N LEU A 312 -25.48 5.22 0.03
CA LEU A 312 -24.77 5.12 -1.25
C LEU A 312 -24.61 3.66 -1.69
N LEU A 313 -24.11 2.78 -0.82
CA LEU A 313 -23.94 1.36 -1.13
C LEU A 313 -25.27 0.66 -1.44
N LYS A 314 -26.35 1.03 -0.73
CA LYS A 314 -27.69 0.53 -1.02
C LYS A 314 -28.21 0.98 -2.38
N ALA A 315 -28.03 2.25 -2.71
CA ALA A 315 -28.44 2.79 -4.00
C ALA A 315 -27.70 2.08 -5.15
N LEU A 316 -26.39 1.86 -4.99
CA LEU A 316 -25.57 1.13 -5.96
C LEU A 316 -25.99 -0.35 -6.08
N ASN A 317 -26.30 -1.02 -4.97
CA ASN A 317 -26.75 -2.42 -5.00
C ASN A 317 -28.20 -2.59 -5.54
N ALA A 318 -29.02 -1.53 -5.49
CA ALA A 318 -30.35 -1.52 -6.09
C ALA A 318 -30.30 -1.32 -7.61
N ASP A 319 -29.22 -0.74 -8.13
CA ASP A 319 -28.97 -0.61 -9.55
C ASP A 319 -28.55 -1.96 -10.15
N SER A 320 -29.42 -2.53 -10.99
CA SER A 320 -29.18 -3.84 -11.61
C SER A 320 -27.97 -3.87 -12.56
N GLU A 321 -27.49 -2.71 -13.00
CA GLU A 321 -26.32 -2.63 -13.89
C GLU A 321 -25.00 -2.75 -13.12
N VAL A 322 -24.99 -2.37 -11.83
CA VAL A 322 -23.79 -2.32 -11.00
C VAL A 322 -23.59 -3.63 -10.25
N SER A 323 -22.92 -4.59 -10.87
CA SER A 323 -22.57 -5.87 -10.22
C SER A 323 -21.46 -5.75 -9.17
N ARG A 324 -20.64 -4.69 -9.25
CA ARG A 324 -19.47 -4.45 -8.40
C ARG A 324 -19.33 -2.97 -8.11
N PHE A 325 -18.88 -2.65 -6.90
CA PHE A 325 -18.45 -1.29 -6.57
C PHE A 325 -16.96 -1.28 -6.26
N GLU A 326 -16.32 -0.18 -6.63
CA GLU A 326 -14.89 0.05 -6.46
C GLU A 326 -14.69 0.89 -5.19
N LEU A 327 -13.89 0.40 -4.26
CA LEU A 327 -13.50 1.14 -3.06
C LEU A 327 -12.02 1.51 -3.13
N VAL A 328 -11.73 2.79 -2.89
CA VAL A 328 -10.36 3.22 -2.57
C VAL A 328 -10.30 3.50 -1.07
N VAL A 329 -9.40 2.79 -0.40
CA VAL A 329 -9.15 2.99 1.02
C VAL A 329 -7.79 3.61 1.29
N ASN A 330 -7.68 4.38 2.37
CA ASN A 330 -6.46 5.00 2.86
C ASN A 330 -5.76 5.95 1.85
N ALA A 331 -6.49 6.51 0.89
CA ALA A 331 -5.97 7.53 -0.04
C ALA A 331 -6.18 8.96 0.49
N GLU A 332 -6.09 9.16 1.82
CA GLU A 332 -6.19 10.48 2.44
C GLU A 332 -5.00 11.36 1.97
N PRO A 333 -5.18 12.68 1.81
CA PRO A 333 -4.09 13.57 1.39
C PRO A 333 -2.83 13.51 2.26
N CYS A 334 -2.97 13.27 3.56
CA CYS A 334 -1.84 13.09 4.46
C CYS A 334 -0.98 11.86 4.11
N VAL A 335 -1.58 10.79 3.59
CA VAL A 335 -0.87 9.59 3.15
C VAL A 335 -0.07 9.89 1.89
N ALA A 336 -0.65 10.61 0.93
CA ALA A 336 0.07 11.04 -0.27
C ALA A 336 1.28 11.94 0.08
N GLN A 337 1.09 12.88 1.02
CA GLN A 337 2.17 13.74 1.49
C GLN A 337 3.27 12.95 2.21
N ALA A 338 2.90 11.97 3.04
CA ALA A 338 3.85 11.09 3.70
C ALA A 338 4.68 10.28 2.69
N LEU A 339 4.04 9.76 1.63
CA LEU A 339 4.73 9.06 0.54
C LEU A 339 5.65 9.98 -0.26
N LYS A 340 5.24 11.23 -0.50
CA LYS A 340 6.06 12.25 -1.16
C LYS A 340 7.32 12.57 -0.34
N LEU A 341 7.17 12.82 0.96
CA LEU A 341 8.31 13.07 1.86
C LEU A 341 9.27 11.87 1.88
N ARG A 342 8.71 10.66 1.86
CA ARG A 342 9.49 9.43 1.77
C ARG A 342 10.31 9.32 0.49
N ALA A 343 9.70 9.65 -0.66
CA ALA A 343 10.38 9.66 -1.95
C ALA A 343 11.54 10.68 -1.93
N LEU A 344 11.28 11.90 -1.45
CA LEU A 344 12.29 12.96 -1.39
C LEU A 344 13.49 12.59 -0.51
N ALA A 345 13.27 11.98 0.66
CA ALA A 345 14.39 11.61 1.51
C ALA A 345 15.20 10.42 0.97
N SER A 346 14.64 9.62 0.04
CA SER A 346 15.41 8.57 -0.63
C SER A 346 16.38 9.11 -1.69
N GLU A 347 16.25 10.39 -2.06
CA GLU A 347 17.13 11.08 -2.99
C GLU A 347 18.32 11.78 -2.30
N LEU A 348 18.29 11.91 -0.97
CA LEU A 348 19.34 12.50 -0.14
C LEU A 348 20.41 11.47 0.27
#